data_AF-A0A2D9HW73-F1
#
_entry.id   AF-A0A2D9HW73-F1
#
_cell.length_a   1.000
_cell.length_b   1.000
_cell.length_c   1.000
_cell.angle_alpha   90.00
_cell.angle_beta   90.00
_cell.angle_gamma   90.00
#
_symmetry.space_group_name_H-M   'P 1'
#
loop_
_entity.id
_entity.type
_entity.pdbx_description
1 polymer ?
#
loop_
_entity_poly.entity_id
_entity_poly.type
_entity_poly.pdbx_seq_one_letter_code
_entity_poly.pdbx_strand_id
1 'polypeptide(L)'
;MLFIGFSMLGACGPIPQPFHSAPAAKLSNPLLAIPDGAGVTVTPVEGANANVSGPLTEALVAALIAREIPATAGGSLTNGLLLEGAAHWQDRKVQVDWRLTDHLGNQVALVQAEVPATRTAYDQGYPLLIQELADAGADLVVDSLRPDTAVLIEQTGPRSVAVMGVEGAPGDGNTALANAMTAVLKEGGVNIADNPEDATLLLAGSVLQGEPENGFQEITIRWWLMDATGTVLGTLQQSNRVPEGSLNDKWGGAAFDATLANVQAIQDILGKIDNVRSVQPSVQ
;
A
#
# COMPACT_ATOMS: atom_id res chain seq x y z
N MET A 1 43.68 58.06 11.79
CA MET A 1 42.29 57.73 11.43
C MET A 1 42.31 56.46 10.59
N LEU A 2 42.07 55.30 11.22
CA LEU A 2 42.05 54.00 10.56
C LEU A 2 40.60 53.69 10.19
N PHE A 3 40.30 53.58 8.89
CA PHE A 3 38.95 53.34 8.40
C PHE A 3 38.55 51.87 8.56
N ILE A 4 37.34 51.71 9.10
CA ILE A 4 36.58 50.47 9.27
C ILE A 4 36.25 49.88 7.90
N GLY A 5 36.42 48.56 7.77
CA GLY A 5 35.97 47.77 6.61
C GLY A 5 35.39 46.44 7.08
N PHE A 6 34.25 46.49 7.77
CA PHE A 6 33.50 45.32 8.21
C PHE A 6 32.61 44.84 7.07
N SER A 7 33.05 43.79 6.36
CA SER A 7 32.25 43.11 5.32
C SER A 7 31.55 41.90 5.94
N MET A 8 30.27 42.05 6.30
CA MET A 8 29.38 40.91 6.53
C MET A 8 28.86 40.41 5.18
N LEU A 9 29.40 39.29 4.70
CA LEU A 9 28.79 38.50 3.63
C LEU A 9 27.65 37.69 4.24
N GLY A 10 26.42 38.17 4.06
CA GLY A 10 25.21 37.38 4.31
C GLY A 10 25.07 36.30 3.23
N ALA A 11 25.56 35.10 3.52
CA ALA A 11 25.27 33.92 2.72
C ALA A 11 23.91 33.34 3.14
N CYS A 12 22.83 33.79 2.50
CA CYS A 12 21.61 32.99 2.44
C CYS A 12 21.91 31.80 1.50
N GLY A 13 22.23 30.65 2.07
CA GLY A 13 22.32 29.40 1.32
C GLY A 13 20.93 29.00 0.77
N PRO A 14 20.86 28.21 -0.32
CA PRO A 14 19.58 27.72 -0.85
C PRO A 14 18.87 26.93 0.25
N ILE A 15 17.60 27.29 0.50
CA ILE A 15 16.72 26.57 1.42
C ILE A 15 16.59 25.15 0.87
N PRO A 16 16.98 24.10 1.61
CA PRO A 16 16.74 22.73 1.20
C PRO A 16 15.23 22.54 1.07
N GLN A 17 14.75 22.22 -0.13
CA GLN A 17 13.35 21.86 -0.39
C GLN A 17 13.28 20.33 -0.50
N PRO A 18 13.06 19.61 0.62
CA PRO A 18 13.13 18.14 0.62
C PRO A 18 12.07 17.45 -0.24
N PHE A 19 11.01 18.15 -0.65
CA PHE A 19 9.87 17.60 -1.40
C PHE A 19 9.75 18.19 -2.82
N HIS A 20 10.78 18.85 -3.34
CA HIS A 20 10.75 19.36 -4.72
C HIS A 20 10.71 18.22 -5.74
N SER A 21 9.86 18.38 -6.75
CA SER A 21 9.50 17.46 -7.85
C SER A 21 10.61 16.53 -8.36
N ALA A 22 10.97 15.51 -7.58
CA ALA A 22 11.34 14.23 -8.16
C ALA A 22 10.10 13.75 -8.94
N PRO A 23 10.25 13.15 -10.13
CA PRO A 23 9.11 12.59 -10.84
C PRO A 23 8.37 11.72 -9.83
N ALA A 24 7.05 11.96 -9.70
CA ALA A 24 6.17 11.15 -8.85
C ALA A 24 6.62 9.70 -8.97
N ALA A 25 6.86 9.03 -7.83
CA ALA A 25 7.12 7.60 -7.85
C ALA A 25 6.05 7.00 -8.77
N LYS A 26 6.48 6.44 -9.90
CA LYS A 26 5.57 5.95 -10.94
C LYS A 26 4.52 5.11 -10.24
N LEU A 27 3.25 5.25 -10.65
CA LEU A 27 2.20 4.34 -10.23
C LEU A 27 2.73 2.91 -10.26
N SER A 28 2.93 2.30 -9.09
CA SER A 28 3.02 0.87 -9.00
C SER A 28 1.58 0.38 -9.05
N ASN A 29 1.09 0.10 -10.26
CA ASN A 29 0.22 -1.07 -10.31
C ASN A 29 1.18 -2.23 -10.01
N PRO A 30 1.04 -2.94 -8.88
CA PRO A 30 1.94 -4.05 -8.57
C PRO A 30 2.02 -5.04 -9.74
N LEU A 31 0.96 -5.17 -10.56
CA LEU A 31 0.95 -5.98 -11.78
C LEU A 31 1.80 -5.44 -12.94
N LEU A 32 1.99 -4.11 -13.04
CA LEU A 32 2.81 -3.47 -14.09
C LEU A 32 4.28 -3.26 -13.65
N ALA A 33 4.55 -3.40 -12.35
CA ALA A 33 5.89 -3.31 -11.77
C ALA A 33 6.61 -4.67 -11.72
N ILE A 34 5.88 -5.77 -11.92
CA ILE A 34 6.41 -7.12 -12.09
C ILE A 34 7.07 -7.19 -13.49
N PRO A 35 8.40 -7.35 -13.57
CA PRO A 35 9.05 -7.63 -14.86
C PRO A 35 8.40 -8.84 -15.53
N ASP A 36 8.26 -8.85 -16.85
CA ASP A 36 7.77 -10.02 -17.59
C ASP A 36 8.49 -11.30 -17.10
N GLY A 37 7.73 -12.21 -16.47
CA GLY A 37 8.24 -13.46 -15.90
C GLY A 37 8.59 -13.45 -14.40
N ALA A 38 8.37 -12.36 -13.68
CA ALA A 38 8.50 -12.35 -12.22
C ALA A 38 7.25 -12.96 -11.54
N GLY A 39 7.48 -13.91 -10.63
CA GLY A 39 6.45 -14.74 -10.00
C GLY A 39 6.18 -14.39 -8.53
N VAL A 40 5.44 -15.25 -7.86
CA VAL A 40 5.16 -15.18 -6.41
C VAL A 40 6.11 -16.09 -5.66
N THR A 41 6.96 -15.53 -4.81
CA THR A 41 7.70 -16.29 -3.80
C THR A 41 6.80 -16.54 -2.60
N VAL A 42 6.60 -17.80 -2.24
CA VAL A 42 5.81 -18.22 -1.08
C VAL A 42 6.77 -18.63 0.04
N THR A 43 6.61 -18.02 1.22
CA THR A 43 7.40 -18.37 2.40
C THR A 43 6.74 -19.49 3.22
N PRO A 44 7.51 -20.22 4.04
CA PRO A 44 6.95 -21.11 5.04
C PRO A 44 5.97 -20.38 5.95
N VAL A 45 4.77 -20.93 6.11
CA VAL A 45 3.72 -20.33 6.93
C VAL A 45 4.15 -20.31 8.39
N GLU A 46 4.25 -19.11 8.97
CA GLU A 46 4.63 -18.86 10.36
C GLU A 46 3.50 -19.30 11.31
N GLY A 47 3.84 -19.75 12.52
CA GLY A 47 2.86 -20.21 13.51
C GLY A 47 2.23 -21.59 13.20
N ALA A 48 2.35 -22.08 11.97
CA ALA A 48 1.97 -23.44 11.60
C ALA A 48 2.99 -24.48 12.14
N ASN A 49 2.49 -25.66 12.53
CA ASN A 49 3.37 -26.77 12.90
C ASN A 49 4.07 -27.34 11.64
N ALA A 50 5.11 -28.16 11.83
CA ALA A 50 5.91 -28.71 10.73
C ALA A 50 5.12 -29.59 9.75
N ASN A 51 4.04 -30.24 10.21
CA ASN A 51 3.16 -31.05 9.35
C ASN A 51 2.25 -30.20 8.46
N VAL A 52 2.09 -28.90 8.78
CA VAL A 52 1.28 -27.96 8.01
C VAL A 52 2.14 -27.00 7.21
N SER A 53 3.13 -26.34 7.82
CA SER A 53 3.88 -25.23 7.22
C SER A 53 4.54 -25.63 5.89
N GLY A 54 5.32 -26.72 5.87
CA GLY A 54 5.98 -27.20 4.66
C GLY A 54 5.00 -27.65 3.57
N PRO A 55 4.11 -28.62 3.85
CA PRO A 55 3.13 -29.10 2.89
C PRO A 55 2.18 -28.01 2.35
N LEU A 56 1.79 -27.04 3.19
CA LEU A 56 0.98 -25.90 2.77
C LEU A 56 1.74 -24.98 1.81
N THR A 57 3.02 -24.71 2.08
CA THR A 57 3.86 -23.92 1.18
C THR A 57 3.95 -24.55 -0.21
N GLU A 58 4.20 -25.87 -0.26
CA GLU A 58 4.28 -26.62 -1.52
C GLU A 58 2.93 -26.67 -2.25
N ALA A 59 1.84 -26.94 -1.51
CA ALA A 59 0.49 -26.98 -2.07
C ALA A 59 0.06 -25.61 -2.60
N LEU A 60 0.41 -24.52 -1.92
CA LEU A 60 0.11 -23.16 -2.34
C LEU A 60 0.87 -22.76 -3.62
N VAL A 61 2.15 -23.14 -3.74
CA VAL A 61 2.90 -22.98 -4.99
C VAL A 61 2.23 -23.75 -6.14
N ALA A 62 1.83 -25.00 -5.91
CA ALA A 62 1.13 -25.80 -6.91
C ALA A 62 -0.22 -25.17 -7.31
N ALA A 63 -0.97 -24.66 -6.33
CA ALA A 63 -2.27 -24.01 -6.52
C ALA A 63 -2.15 -22.70 -7.33
N LEU A 64 -1.10 -21.92 -7.12
CA LEU A 64 -0.80 -20.71 -7.92
C LEU A 64 -0.42 -21.07 -9.35
N ILE A 65 0.46 -22.06 -9.55
CA ILE A 65 0.86 -22.53 -10.88
C ILE A 65 -0.35 -23.07 -11.67
N ALA A 66 -1.25 -23.81 -11.00
CA ALA A 66 -2.49 -24.31 -11.60
C ALA A 66 -3.43 -23.19 -12.06
N ARG A 67 -3.30 -21.99 -11.48
CA ARG A 67 -4.03 -20.76 -11.84
C ARG A 67 -3.22 -19.85 -12.77
N GLU A 68 -2.20 -20.40 -13.44
CA GLU A 68 -1.31 -19.72 -14.38
C GLU A 68 -0.47 -18.58 -13.78
N ILE A 69 -0.25 -18.62 -12.45
CA ILE A 69 0.62 -17.67 -11.74
C ILE A 69 1.96 -18.35 -11.46
N PRO A 70 3.07 -17.89 -12.06
CA PRO A 70 4.39 -18.43 -11.74
C PRO A 70 4.69 -18.27 -10.25
N ALA A 71 5.04 -19.36 -9.57
CA ALA A 71 5.30 -19.33 -8.13
C ALA A 71 6.48 -20.23 -7.74
N THR A 72 7.19 -19.86 -6.69
CA THR A 72 8.30 -20.64 -6.11
C THR A 72 8.26 -20.61 -4.59
N ALA A 73 8.64 -21.72 -3.95
CA ALA A 73 8.85 -21.73 -2.50
C ALA A 73 10.23 -21.12 -2.19
N GLY A 74 10.31 -20.20 -1.23
CA GLY A 74 11.58 -19.57 -0.87
C GLY A 74 11.47 -18.68 0.37
N GLY A 75 12.59 -18.48 1.08
CA GLY A 75 12.63 -17.67 2.29
C GLY A 75 12.93 -16.19 2.07
N SER A 76 13.16 -15.75 0.83
CA SER A 76 13.46 -14.36 0.51
C SER A 76 13.09 -14.04 -0.93
N LEU A 77 12.49 -12.87 -1.11
CA LEU A 77 12.11 -12.36 -2.42
C LEU A 77 13.36 -12.00 -3.21
N THR A 78 13.55 -12.62 -4.38
CA THR A 78 14.65 -12.26 -5.29
C THR A 78 14.18 -11.33 -6.41
N ASN A 79 12.96 -11.57 -6.94
CA ASN A 79 12.30 -10.76 -7.96
C ASN A 79 10.79 -11.10 -7.97
N GLY A 80 9.90 -10.11 -8.06
CA GLY A 80 8.43 -10.34 -8.11
C GLY A 80 7.67 -10.00 -6.83
N LEU A 81 6.71 -10.85 -6.45
CA LEU A 81 5.87 -10.68 -5.26
C LEU A 81 6.27 -11.68 -4.16
N LEU A 82 6.12 -11.30 -2.90
CA LEU A 82 6.33 -12.15 -1.74
C LEU A 82 5.01 -12.37 -1.01
N LEU A 83 4.63 -13.64 -0.86
CA LEU A 83 3.46 -14.07 -0.10
C LEU A 83 3.91 -14.70 1.22
N GLU A 84 3.49 -14.08 2.31
CA GLU A 84 3.76 -14.51 3.68
C GLU A 84 2.44 -14.89 4.37
N GLY A 85 2.44 -15.99 5.10
CA GLY A 85 1.28 -16.45 5.88
C GLY A 85 1.61 -16.60 7.35
N ALA A 86 0.73 -16.14 8.23
CA ALA A 86 0.77 -16.39 9.66
C ALA A 86 -0.47 -17.19 10.08
N ALA A 87 -0.27 -18.43 10.52
CA ALA A 87 -1.35 -19.33 10.90
C ALA A 87 -1.60 -19.33 12.41
N HIS A 88 -2.88 -19.27 12.76
CA HIS A 88 -3.39 -19.32 14.11
C HIS A 88 -4.50 -20.36 14.22
N TRP A 89 -4.42 -21.22 15.23
CA TRP A 89 -5.54 -22.10 15.57
C TRP A 89 -6.58 -21.32 16.37
N GLN A 90 -7.82 -21.32 15.91
CA GLN A 90 -8.96 -20.78 16.64
C GLN A 90 -10.07 -21.82 16.66
N ASP A 91 -10.77 -21.98 17.77
CA ASP A 91 -11.75 -23.06 18.02
C ASP A 91 -12.43 -23.67 16.75
N ARG A 92 -11.96 -24.87 16.36
CA ARG A 92 -12.41 -25.67 15.19
C ARG A 92 -12.15 -25.06 13.79
N LYS A 93 -11.21 -24.14 13.68
CA LYS A 93 -10.74 -23.55 12.42
C LYS A 93 -9.26 -23.21 12.46
N VAL A 94 -8.66 -23.18 11.28
CA VAL A 94 -7.34 -22.59 11.05
C VAL A 94 -7.57 -21.24 10.43
N GLN A 95 -7.13 -20.18 11.11
CA GLN A 95 -7.06 -18.85 10.54
C GLN A 95 -5.64 -18.66 9.97
N VAL A 96 -5.53 -18.13 8.76
CA VAL A 96 -4.25 -17.71 8.20
C VAL A 96 -4.36 -16.27 7.74
N ASP A 97 -3.49 -15.42 8.27
CA ASP A 97 -3.34 -14.04 7.85
C ASP A 97 -2.31 -14.00 6.72
N TRP A 98 -2.76 -13.69 5.51
CA TRP A 98 -1.93 -13.64 4.30
C TRP A 98 -1.53 -12.21 4.00
N ARG A 99 -0.23 -11.97 3.86
CA ARG A 99 0.34 -10.70 3.44
C ARG A 99 1.08 -10.88 2.12
N LEU A 100 0.61 -10.18 1.08
CA LEU A 100 1.26 -10.11 -0.23
C LEU A 100 2.02 -8.79 -0.33
N THR A 101 3.31 -8.83 -0.67
CA THR A 101 4.15 -7.65 -0.85
C THR A 101 4.86 -7.65 -2.19
N ASP A 102 5.21 -6.47 -2.69
CA ASP A 102 6.06 -6.31 -3.87
C ASP A 102 7.56 -6.35 -3.52
N HIS A 103 8.41 -6.27 -4.54
CA HIS A 103 9.86 -6.21 -4.43
C HIS A 103 10.45 -5.05 -3.61
N LEU A 104 9.66 -4.00 -3.33
CA LEU A 104 10.05 -2.87 -2.50
C LEU A 104 9.53 -3.03 -1.06
N GLY A 105 8.84 -4.14 -0.76
CA GLY A 105 8.21 -4.40 0.53
C GLY A 105 6.85 -3.70 0.70
N ASN A 106 6.26 -3.14 -0.37
CA ASN A 106 4.93 -2.56 -0.28
C ASN A 106 3.89 -3.65 -0.17
N GLN A 107 2.97 -3.51 0.78
CA GLN A 107 1.82 -4.42 0.90
C GLN A 107 0.85 -4.22 -0.27
N VAL A 108 0.72 -5.26 -1.08
CA VAL A 108 -0.25 -5.38 -2.17
C VAL A 108 -1.60 -5.81 -1.62
N ALA A 109 -1.61 -6.77 -0.69
CA ALA A 109 -2.82 -7.27 -0.06
C ALA A 109 -2.55 -7.77 1.37
N LEU A 110 -3.56 -7.67 2.22
CA LEU A 110 -3.61 -8.31 3.53
C LEU A 110 -5.01 -8.88 3.71
N VAL A 111 -5.12 -10.21 3.73
CA VAL A 111 -6.41 -10.88 3.80
C VAL A 111 -6.35 -12.06 4.76
N GLN A 112 -7.42 -12.24 5.50
CA GLN A 112 -7.59 -13.34 6.44
C GLN A 112 -8.40 -14.46 5.76
N ALA A 113 -7.83 -15.67 5.75
CA ALA A 113 -8.53 -16.89 5.34
C ALA A 113 -8.87 -17.74 6.57
N GLU A 114 -10.07 -18.33 6.58
CA GLU A 114 -10.49 -19.25 7.64
C GLU A 114 -10.95 -20.58 7.03
N VAL A 115 -10.34 -21.67 7.48
CA VAL A 115 -10.71 -23.03 7.05
C VAL A 115 -11.16 -23.83 8.27
N PRO A 116 -12.42 -24.29 8.32
CA PRO A 116 -12.89 -25.19 9.36
C PRO A 116 -12.06 -26.48 9.42
N ALA A 117 -11.63 -26.87 10.61
CA ALA A 117 -10.76 -28.02 10.78
C ALA A 117 -10.96 -28.68 12.15
N THR A 118 -10.64 -29.96 12.25
CA THR A 118 -10.45 -30.59 13.56
C THR A 118 -9.03 -30.39 14.04
N ARG A 119 -8.82 -30.38 15.36
CA ARG A 119 -7.47 -30.24 15.92
C ARG A 119 -6.52 -31.33 15.43
N THR A 120 -7.02 -32.56 15.33
CA THR A 120 -6.26 -33.70 14.78
C THR A 120 -5.88 -33.49 13.32
N ALA A 121 -6.79 -33.00 12.47
CA ALA A 121 -6.50 -32.73 11.07
C ALA A 121 -5.39 -31.67 10.91
N TYR A 122 -5.40 -30.64 11.75
CA TYR A 122 -4.35 -29.61 11.78
C TYR A 122 -3.02 -30.15 12.32
N ASP A 123 -3.02 -30.82 13.47
CA ASP A 123 -1.79 -31.31 14.10
C ASP A 123 -1.08 -32.38 13.23
N GLN A 124 -1.84 -33.15 12.45
CA GLN A 124 -1.32 -34.19 11.57
C GLN A 124 -1.12 -33.74 10.11
N GLY A 125 -1.48 -32.50 9.75
CA GLY A 125 -1.31 -31.99 8.38
C GLY A 125 -2.12 -32.77 7.34
N TYR A 126 -3.40 -33.04 7.60
CA TYR A 126 -4.23 -33.85 6.70
C TYR A 126 -4.29 -33.26 5.29
N PRO A 127 -4.07 -34.06 4.23
CA PRO A 127 -3.94 -33.53 2.87
C PRO A 127 -5.11 -32.66 2.40
N LEU A 128 -6.36 -33.02 2.76
CA LEU A 128 -7.52 -32.23 2.39
C LEU A 128 -7.50 -30.83 3.01
N LEU A 129 -7.14 -30.71 4.29
CA LEU A 129 -7.00 -29.42 4.97
C LEU A 129 -5.87 -28.57 4.35
N ILE A 130 -4.75 -29.21 4.01
CA ILE A 130 -3.62 -28.54 3.35
C ILE A 130 -4.04 -27.97 2.00
N GLN A 131 -4.79 -28.74 1.21
CA GLN A 131 -5.31 -28.29 -0.08
C GLN A 131 -6.32 -27.15 0.08
N GLU A 132 -7.27 -27.23 1.01
CA GLU A 132 -8.24 -26.15 1.27
C GLU A 132 -7.56 -24.84 1.69
N LEU A 133 -6.54 -24.91 2.56
CA LEU A 133 -5.74 -23.75 2.96
C LEU A 133 -4.93 -23.18 1.79
N ALA A 134 -4.37 -24.04 0.94
CA ALA A 134 -3.61 -23.64 -0.24
C ALA A 134 -4.50 -22.97 -1.29
N ASP A 135 -5.68 -23.53 -1.58
CA ASP A 135 -6.64 -22.95 -2.51
C ASP A 135 -7.15 -21.61 -2.02
N ALA A 136 -7.47 -21.49 -0.73
CA ALA A 136 -7.87 -20.21 -0.14
C ALA A 136 -6.76 -19.15 -0.27
N GLY A 137 -5.50 -19.50 0.02
CA GLY A 137 -4.37 -18.59 -0.18
C GLY A 137 -4.14 -18.22 -1.65
N ALA A 138 -4.30 -19.17 -2.57
CA ALA A 138 -4.12 -18.95 -4.00
C ALA A 138 -5.22 -18.07 -4.61
N ASP A 139 -6.48 -18.27 -4.22
CA ASP A 139 -7.61 -17.46 -4.66
C ASP A 139 -7.46 -16.00 -4.20
N LEU A 140 -6.95 -15.77 -2.98
CA LEU A 140 -6.62 -14.43 -2.49
C LEU A 140 -5.58 -13.73 -3.36
N VAL A 141 -4.54 -14.45 -3.77
CA VAL A 141 -3.55 -13.90 -4.70
C VAL A 141 -4.21 -13.59 -6.03
N VAL A 142 -5.01 -14.50 -6.59
CA VAL A 142 -5.70 -14.27 -7.87
C VAL A 142 -6.58 -13.03 -7.80
N ASP A 143 -7.37 -12.88 -6.74
CA ASP A 143 -8.25 -11.73 -6.57
C ASP A 143 -7.47 -10.43 -6.35
N SER A 144 -6.36 -10.48 -5.59
CA SER A 144 -5.45 -9.33 -5.43
C SER A 144 -4.72 -8.95 -6.72
N LEU A 145 -4.53 -9.91 -7.63
CA LEU A 145 -3.88 -9.74 -8.92
C LEU A 145 -4.88 -9.46 -10.06
N ARG A 146 -6.18 -9.54 -9.79
CA ARG A 146 -7.19 -9.06 -10.73
C ARG A 146 -7.19 -7.53 -10.67
N PRO A 147 -7.05 -6.81 -11.78
CA PRO A 147 -7.40 -5.41 -11.80
C PRO A 147 -8.88 -5.32 -11.44
N ASP A 148 -9.17 -4.79 -10.26
CA ASP A 148 -10.50 -4.86 -9.66
C ASP A 148 -11.47 -4.00 -10.46
N THR A 149 -12.12 -4.66 -11.41
CA THR A 149 -13.11 -4.10 -12.33
C THR A 149 -14.52 -4.32 -11.80
N ALA A 150 -14.70 -5.20 -10.80
CA ALA A 150 -15.99 -5.66 -10.30
C ALA A 150 -16.58 -4.78 -9.17
N VAL A 151 -15.75 -4.26 -8.26
CA VAL A 151 -16.19 -3.35 -7.19
C VAL A 151 -16.61 -1.98 -7.73
N LEU A 152 -16.13 -1.62 -8.93
CA LEU A 152 -16.42 -0.33 -9.59
C LEU A 152 -17.80 -0.25 -10.24
N ILE A 153 -18.52 -1.39 -10.33
CA ILE A 153 -19.74 -1.54 -11.14
C ILE A 153 -21.00 -1.12 -10.35
N GLU A 154 -21.02 -1.26 -9.03
CA GLU A 154 -22.23 -0.97 -8.23
C GLU A 154 -22.38 0.48 -7.77
N GLN A 155 -21.34 1.31 -7.82
CA GLN A 155 -21.41 2.69 -7.35
C GLN A 155 -21.81 3.66 -8.47
N THR A 156 -23.12 3.85 -8.66
CA THR A 156 -23.67 4.62 -9.77
C THR A 156 -23.66 6.16 -9.62
N GLY A 157 -23.07 6.72 -8.56
CA GLY A 157 -23.04 8.17 -8.28
C GLY A 157 -21.79 8.92 -8.81
N PRO A 158 -21.81 10.27 -8.85
CA PRO A 158 -20.60 11.07 -9.08
C PRO A 158 -19.61 10.79 -7.95
N ARG A 159 -18.37 10.46 -8.30
CA ARG A 159 -17.37 10.06 -7.30
C ARG A 159 -17.07 11.17 -6.33
N SER A 160 -16.99 10.80 -5.06
CA SER A 160 -16.54 11.61 -3.96
C SER A 160 -15.43 10.86 -3.21
N VAL A 161 -14.36 11.58 -2.85
CA VAL A 161 -13.27 11.08 -2.02
C VAL A 161 -13.38 11.73 -0.65
N ALA A 162 -13.34 10.94 0.42
CA ALA A 162 -13.12 11.47 1.76
C ALA A 162 -11.67 11.23 2.19
N VAL A 163 -11.00 12.28 2.67
CA VAL A 163 -9.68 12.16 3.28
C VAL A 163 -9.86 11.81 4.75
N MET A 164 -9.54 10.58 5.13
CA MET A 164 -9.78 10.02 6.47
C MET A 164 -8.86 10.60 7.54
N GLY A 165 -7.72 11.18 7.12
CA GLY A 165 -6.70 11.71 7.99
C GLY A 165 -5.33 11.10 7.71
N VAL A 166 -4.34 11.53 8.51
CA VAL A 166 -2.97 11.05 8.46
C VAL A 166 -2.50 10.74 9.87
N GLU A 167 -1.73 9.66 10.03
CA GLU A 167 -1.17 9.26 11.32
C GLU A 167 0.37 9.19 11.30
N GLY A 168 0.98 9.28 12.49
CA GLY A 168 2.43 9.08 12.67
C GLY A 168 3.34 10.25 12.32
N ALA A 169 2.82 11.36 11.80
CA ALA A 169 3.66 12.50 11.44
C ALA A 169 4.11 13.31 12.68
N PRO A 170 5.38 13.75 12.74
CA PRO A 170 5.84 14.69 13.76
C PRO A 170 5.19 16.07 13.63
N GLY A 171 5.21 16.85 14.72
CA GLY A 171 4.70 18.22 14.75
C GLY A 171 3.22 18.31 14.40
N ASP A 172 2.87 19.22 13.48
CA ASP A 172 1.52 19.35 12.93
C ASP A 172 1.27 18.57 11.63
N GLY A 173 2.18 17.63 11.30
CA GLY A 173 2.20 16.95 10.00
C GLY A 173 0.92 16.20 9.64
N ASN A 174 0.26 15.57 10.61
CA ASN A 174 -0.99 14.84 10.37
C ASN A 174 -2.06 15.76 9.78
N THR A 175 -2.29 16.89 10.46
CA THR A 175 -3.26 17.91 10.03
C THR A 175 -2.79 18.63 8.77
N ALA A 176 -1.50 18.95 8.66
CA ALA A 176 -0.95 19.67 7.52
C ALA A 176 -1.08 18.86 6.22
N LEU A 177 -0.75 17.56 6.25
CA LEU A 177 -0.86 16.66 5.10
C LEU A 177 -2.30 16.40 4.69
N ALA A 178 -3.22 16.17 5.64
CA ALA A 178 -4.63 15.96 5.34
C ALA A 178 -5.25 17.19 4.66
N ASN A 179 -4.95 18.39 5.18
CA ASN A 179 -5.43 19.65 4.61
C ASN A 179 -4.83 19.91 3.22
N ALA A 180 -3.53 19.67 3.06
CA ALA A 180 -2.84 19.86 1.79
C ALA A 180 -3.40 18.91 0.72
N MET A 181 -3.55 17.62 1.04
CA MET A 181 -4.13 16.63 0.13
C MET A 181 -5.55 17.01 -0.29
N THR A 182 -6.39 17.43 0.67
CA THR A 182 -7.76 17.87 0.39
C THR A 182 -7.77 19.06 -0.58
N ALA A 183 -6.94 20.08 -0.34
CA ALA A 183 -6.87 21.27 -1.20
C ALA A 183 -6.42 20.89 -2.62
N VAL A 184 -5.39 20.06 -2.69
CA VAL A 184 -4.74 19.62 -3.91
C VAL A 184 -5.67 18.75 -4.78
N LEU A 185 -6.42 17.82 -4.19
CA LEU A 185 -7.42 17.02 -4.91
C LEU A 185 -8.59 17.87 -5.41
N LYS A 186 -9.05 18.82 -4.58
CA LYS A 186 -10.12 19.75 -4.95
C LYS A 186 -9.71 20.65 -6.12
N GLU A 187 -8.47 21.16 -6.11
CA GLU A 187 -7.89 21.93 -7.23
C GLU A 187 -7.76 21.06 -8.48
N GLY A 188 -7.45 19.77 -8.32
CA GLY A 188 -7.45 18.76 -9.36
C GLY A 188 -8.84 18.34 -9.86
N GLY A 189 -9.93 18.99 -9.43
CA GLY A 189 -11.30 18.70 -9.90
C GLY A 189 -11.94 17.44 -9.30
N VAL A 190 -11.34 16.85 -8.26
CA VAL A 190 -11.93 15.73 -7.53
C VAL A 190 -13.00 16.26 -6.57
N ASN A 191 -14.20 15.65 -6.57
CA ASN A 191 -15.19 16.00 -5.56
C ASN A 191 -14.76 15.42 -4.21
N ILE A 192 -14.69 16.27 -3.20
CA ILE A 192 -14.39 15.86 -1.83
C ILE A 192 -15.69 15.75 -1.05
N ALA A 193 -15.89 14.62 -0.38
CA ALA A 193 -16.98 14.46 0.59
C ALA A 193 -16.55 15.02 1.95
N ASP A 194 -17.46 15.73 2.61
CA ASP A 194 -17.23 16.26 3.96
C ASP A 194 -17.24 15.14 5.02
N ASN A 195 -18.06 14.09 4.82
CA ASN A 195 -18.09 12.92 5.68
C ASN A 195 -17.66 11.65 4.92
N PRO A 196 -16.87 10.76 5.55
CA PRO A 196 -16.51 9.46 4.98
C PRO A 196 -17.69 8.57 4.56
N GLU A 197 -18.79 8.61 5.31
CA GLU A 197 -19.98 7.79 5.04
C GLU A 197 -20.70 8.19 3.74
N ASP A 198 -20.52 9.44 3.30
CA ASP A 198 -21.06 9.99 2.06
C ASP A 198 -20.10 9.80 0.87
N ALA A 199 -18.92 9.22 1.12
CA ALA A 199 -17.87 9.06 0.13
C ALA A 199 -17.95 7.72 -0.60
N THR A 200 -17.74 7.74 -1.90
CA THR A 200 -17.55 6.50 -2.69
C THR A 200 -16.17 5.88 -2.48
N LEU A 201 -15.18 6.72 -2.13
CA LEU A 201 -13.78 6.35 -1.97
C LEU A 201 -13.22 7.00 -0.69
N LEU A 202 -12.32 6.28 -0.03
CA LEU A 202 -11.64 6.73 1.18
C LEU A 202 -10.14 6.86 0.92
N LEU A 203 -9.52 7.94 1.39
CA LEU A 203 -8.08 8.17 1.28
C LEU A 203 -7.48 8.33 2.68
N ALA A 204 -6.66 7.37 3.10
CA ALA A 204 -5.97 7.40 4.38
C ALA A 204 -4.46 7.57 4.18
N GLY A 205 -3.78 8.24 5.12
CA GLY A 205 -2.33 8.43 5.07
C GLY A 205 -1.61 8.00 6.34
N SER A 206 -0.33 7.65 6.22
CA SER A 206 0.57 7.48 7.35
C SER A 206 1.94 8.07 7.06
N VAL A 207 2.66 8.40 8.12
CA VAL A 207 4.03 8.90 8.09
C VAL A 207 4.88 8.04 9.02
N LEU A 208 6.03 7.62 8.52
CA LEU A 208 7.09 6.99 9.29
C LEU A 208 8.33 7.87 9.27
N GLN A 209 8.85 8.16 10.46
CA GLN A 209 10.10 8.88 10.68
C GLN A 209 11.20 7.87 10.98
N GLY A 210 12.23 7.82 10.14
CA GLY A 210 13.43 7.04 10.36
C GLY A 210 14.36 7.70 11.39
N GLU A 211 15.29 6.91 11.91
CA GLU A 211 16.32 7.40 12.82
C GLU A 211 17.21 8.46 12.15
N PRO A 212 17.65 9.50 12.87
CA PRO A 212 18.57 10.48 12.33
C PRO A 212 19.94 9.86 11.98
N GLU A 213 20.40 10.14 10.76
CA GLU A 213 21.71 9.75 10.26
C GLU A 213 22.43 10.94 9.61
N ASN A 214 23.59 11.31 10.16
CA ASN A 214 24.44 12.40 9.67
C ASN A 214 23.73 13.77 9.60
N GLY A 215 22.85 14.08 10.56
CA GLY A 215 22.10 15.35 10.64
C GLY A 215 20.86 15.41 9.73
N PHE A 216 20.46 14.28 9.17
CA PHE A 216 19.27 14.12 8.36
C PHE A 216 18.43 12.95 8.86
N GLN A 217 17.16 12.91 8.52
CA GLN A 217 16.24 11.81 8.84
C GLN A 217 15.40 11.49 7.60
N GLU A 218 15.03 10.23 7.44
CA GLU A 218 14.12 9.82 6.38
C GLU A 218 12.66 9.97 6.83
N ILE A 219 11.81 10.51 5.97
CA ILE A 219 10.37 10.63 6.17
C ILE A 219 9.69 9.87 5.04
N THR A 220 9.00 8.79 5.39
CA THR A 220 8.20 8.00 4.45
C THR A 220 6.73 8.34 4.65
N ILE A 221 6.06 8.82 3.60
CA ILE A 221 4.63 9.11 3.58
C ILE A 221 3.97 8.06 2.70
N ARG A 222 2.97 7.37 3.24
CA ARG A 222 2.17 6.37 2.54
C ARG A 222 0.71 6.80 2.49
N TRP A 223 0.06 6.55 1.37
CA TRP A 223 -1.37 6.78 1.15
C TRP A 223 -2.04 5.51 0.66
N TRP A 224 -3.26 5.26 1.10
CA TRP A 224 -4.13 4.19 0.64
C TRP A 224 -5.43 4.78 0.12
N LEU A 225 -5.71 4.53 -1.14
CA LEU A 225 -7.04 4.75 -1.72
C LEU A 225 -7.83 3.46 -1.56
N MET A 226 -8.99 3.56 -0.94
CA MET A 226 -9.88 2.46 -0.64
C MET A 226 -11.27 2.75 -1.19
N ASP A 227 -12.07 1.70 -1.39
CA ASP A 227 -13.50 1.84 -1.56
C ASP A 227 -14.20 2.15 -0.22
N ALA A 228 -15.53 2.31 -0.26
CA ALA A 228 -16.35 2.52 0.94
C ALA A 228 -16.40 1.30 1.89
N THR A 229 -15.96 0.11 1.46
CA THR A 229 -15.90 -1.10 2.29
C THR A 229 -14.57 -1.23 3.04
N GLY A 230 -13.58 -0.40 2.70
CA GLY A 230 -12.21 -0.45 3.24
C GLY A 230 -11.26 -1.31 2.40
N THR A 231 -11.69 -1.81 1.25
CA THR A 231 -10.86 -2.56 0.31
C THR A 231 -9.89 -1.62 -0.38
N VAL A 232 -8.58 -1.92 -0.34
CA VAL A 232 -7.54 -1.08 -0.94
C VAL A 232 -7.56 -1.22 -2.46
N LEU A 233 -7.78 -0.10 -3.15
CA LEU A 233 -7.77 0.02 -4.61
C LEU A 233 -6.41 0.46 -5.15
N GLY A 234 -5.60 1.11 -4.32
CA GLY A 234 -4.27 1.56 -4.70
C GLY A 234 -3.51 2.20 -3.54
N THR A 235 -2.18 2.21 -3.67
CA THR A 235 -1.30 2.82 -2.68
C THR A 235 -0.31 3.76 -3.33
N LEU A 236 0.06 4.83 -2.63
CA LEU A 236 1.14 5.72 -3.00
C LEU A 236 2.15 5.77 -1.86
N GLN A 237 3.44 5.72 -2.19
CA GLN A 237 4.51 5.92 -1.22
C GLN A 237 5.52 6.91 -1.77
N GLN A 238 5.98 7.79 -0.90
CA GLN A 238 7.13 8.63 -1.14
C GLN A 238 8.03 8.63 0.09
N SER A 239 9.33 8.63 -0.12
CA SER A 239 10.33 8.72 0.94
C SER A 239 11.27 9.86 0.60
N ASN A 240 11.46 10.77 1.56
CA ASN A 240 12.30 11.94 1.39
C ASN A 240 13.23 12.12 2.59
N ARG A 241 14.47 12.51 2.32
CA ARG A 241 15.47 12.81 3.35
C ARG A 241 15.37 14.29 3.71
N VAL A 242 15.12 14.58 4.98
CA VAL A 242 14.95 15.94 5.51
C VAL A 242 16.00 16.24 6.57
N PRO A 243 16.38 17.50 6.82
CA PRO A 243 17.21 17.84 7.96
C PRO A 243 16.56 17.36 9.27
N GLU A 244 17.35 16.79 10.18
CA GLU A 244 16.86 16.30 11.46
C GLU A 244 16.05 17.37 12.21
N GLY A 245 14.89 16.98 12.74
CA GLY A 245 14.02 17.86 13.51
C GLY A 245 13.29 18.96 12.73
N SER A 246 13.56 19.12 11.43
CA SER A 246 12.96 20.20 10.61
C SER A 246 11.43 20.14 10.49
N LEU A 247 10.83 18.96 10.75
CA LEU A 247 9.39 18.72 10.68
C LEU A 247 8.74 18.50 12.06
N ASN A 248 9.45 18.78 13.15
CA ASN A 248 8.96 18.53 14.51
C ASN A 248 7.93 19.55 15.00
N ASP A 249 7.82 20.71 14.35
CA ASP A 249 6.88 21.77 14.72
C ASP A 249 5.84 22.01 13.62
N LYS A 250 6.25 22.65 12.51
CA LYS A 250 5.39 23.11 11.43
C LYS A 250 5.85 22.56 10.09
N TRP A 251 5.00 21.77 9.44
CA TRP A 251 5.28 21.25 8.10
C TRP A 251 5.12 22.32 7.03
N GLY A 252 4.14 23.22 7.18
CA GLY A 252 3.95 24.35 6.25
C GLY A 252 3.92 23.92 4.78
N GLY A 253 4.73 24.58 3.95
CA GLY A 253 4.83 24.29 2.51
C GLY A 253 5.29 22.87 2.19
N ALA A 254 6.03 22.21 3.08
CA ALA A 254 6.49 20.83 2.86
C ALA A 254 5.34 19.84 2.72
N ALA A 255 4.23 20.05 3.45
CA ALA A 255 3.03 19.23 3.30
C ALA A 255 2.36 19.42 1.94
N PHE A 256 2.35 20.65 1.42
CA PHE A 256 1.80 20.95 0.09
C PHE A 256 2.68 20.34 -1.01
N ASP A 257 3.99 20.52 -0.94
CA ASP A 257 4.93 19.94 -1.90
C ASP A 257 4.83 18.40 -1.94
N ALA A 258 4.78 17.78 -0.75
CA ALA A 258 4.61 16.34 -0.60
C ALA A 258 3.29 15.81 -1.18
N THR A 259 2.21 16.60 -1.14
CA THR A 259 0.90 16.16 -1.65
C THR A 259 0.73 16.47 -3.13
N LEU A 260 1.28 17.59 -3.60
CA LEU A 260 1.27 17.97 -5.02
C LEU A 260 1.95 16.92 -5.89
N ALA A 261 3.03 16.30 -5.41
CA ALA A 261 3.72 15.20 -6.09
C ALA A 261 2.82 13.99 -6.36
N ASN A 262 1.72 13.83 -5.61
CA ASN A 262 0.82 12.67 -5.69
C ASN A 262 -0.42 12.92 -6.57
N VAL A 263 -0.71 14.17 -6.97
CA VAL A 263 -1.95 14.54 -7.70
C VAL A 263 -2.18 13.70 -8.94
N GLN A 264 -1.17 13.70 -9.81
CA GLN A 264 -1.28 13.05 -11.10
C GLN A 264 -1.50 11.55 -10.92
N ALA A 265 -0.81 10.94 -9.95
CA ALA A 265 -0.97 9.52 -9.65
C ALA A 265 -2.38 9.20 -9.13
N ILE A 266 -2.95 10.04 -8.25
CA ILE A 266 -4.32 9.86 -7.76
C ILE A 266 -5.34 10.07 -8.90
N GLN A 267 -5.18 11.11 -9.72
CA GLN A 267 -6.04 11.35 -10.88
C GLN A 267 -5.97 10.21 -11.90
N ASP A 268 -4.79 9.64 -12.15
CA ASP A 268 -4.63 8.49 -13.04
C ASP A 268 -5.35 7.24 -12.50
N ILE A 269 -5.33 7.02 -11.18
CA ILE A 269 -6.08 5.94 -10.54
C ILE A 269 -7.58 6.17 -10.74
N LEU A 270 -8.08 7.37 -10.43
CA LEU A 270 -9.49 7.74 -10.63
C LEU A 270 -9.90 7.59 -12.10
N GLY A 271 -9.09 8.07 -13.05
CA GLY A 271 -9.37 7.96 -14.49
C GLY A 271 -9.39 6.51 -15.00
N LYS A 272 -8.51 5.64 -14.50
CA LYS A 272 -8.54 4.20 -14.82
C LYS A 272 -9.80 3.54 -14.28
N ILE A 273 -10.17 3.88 -13.06
CA ILE A 273 -11.43 3.44 -12.44
C ILE A 273 -12.63 3.91 -13.30
N ASP A 274 -12.60 5.12 -13.89
CA ASP A 274 -13.65 5.61 -14.81
C ASP A 274 -13.71 4.82 -16.12
N ASN A 275 -12.55 4.55 -16.73
CA ASN A 275 -12.46 3.87 -18.02
C ASN A 275 -12.90 2.41 -17.95
N VAL A 276 -12.63 1.72 -16.84
CA VAL A 276 -13.14 0.37 -16.60
C VAL A 276 -14.67 0.33 -16.71
N ARG A 277 -15.35 1.33 -16.14
CA ARG A 277 -16.82 1.41 -16.14
C ARG A 277 -17.40 1.72 -17.52
N SER A 278 -16.70 2.48 -18.36
CA SER A 278 -17.20 2.84 -19.70
C SER A 278 -17.09 1.70 -20.72
N VAL A 279 -16.23 0.71 -20.49
CA VAL A 279 -16.03 -0.45 -21.39
C VAL A 279 -17.08 -1.56 -21.16
N GLN A 280 -17.74 -1.62 -20.00
CA GLN A 280 -18.92 -2.47 -19.79
C GLN A 280 -20.19 -1.68 -20.15
N PRO A 281 -20.83 -1.92 -21.31
CA PRO A 281 -22.12 -1.31 -21.59
C PRO A 281 -23.13 -1.84 -20.57
N SER A 282 -23.97 -0.93 -20.07
CA SER A 282 -25.09 -1.21 -19.20
C SER A 282 -25.87 -2.41 -19.75
N VAL A 283 -25.81 -3.55 -19.05
CA VAL A 283 -26.73 -4.65 -19.32
C VAL A 283 -28.10 -4.14 -18.86
N GLN A 284 -28.90 -3.68 -19.83
CA GLN A 284 -30.34 -3.44 -19.65
C GLN A 284 -31.10 -4.75 -19.58
#